data_AF-A0A382ZBM0-F1
#
_entry.id   AF-A0A382ZBM0-F1
#
_cell.length_a   1.000
_cell.length_b   1.000
_cell.length_c   1.000
_cell.angle_alpha   90.00
_cell.angle_beta   90.00
_cell.angle_gamma   90.00
#
_symmetry.space_group_name_H-M   'P 1'
#
loop_
_entity.id
_entity.type
_entity.pdbx_description
1 polymer ?
#
loop_
_entity_poly.entity_id
_entity_poly.type
_entity_poly.pdbx_seq_one_letter_code
_entity_poly.pdbx_strand_id
1 'polypeptide(L)'
;MEFGFYLPTHGPLAKRDPILKIASHAENIGFDSMVAGDHVIAPINPESQYPYSVGSEVPWDSSGEHLEMITELAFLAGITSKAKLVTSVMIVPHRNPVLTAKMLSTIDVLSGGRLVVGVGVGWLEEEFESLDTPPFNRRG
;
A
#
# COMPACT_ATOMS: atom_id res chain seq x y z
N MET A 1 -19.09 -13.13 7.00
CA MET A 1 -17.70 -12.82 7.40
C MET A 1 -16.99 -12.41 6.12
N GLU A 2 -16.36 -11.23 6.10
CA GLU A 2 -15.60 -10.75 4.94
C GLU A 2 -14.11 -11.14 5.11
N PHE A 3 -13.45 -11.53 4.02
CA PHE A 3 -12.04 -11.93 4.00
C PHE A 3 -11.23 -11.08 3.02
N GLY A 4 -10.04 -10.66 3.46
CA GLY A 4 -9.09 -9.89 2.65
C GLY A 4 -7.70 -10.49 2.71
N PHE A 5 -6.83 -10.04 1.80
CA PHE A 5 -5.42 -10.44 1.79
C PHE A 5 -4.53 -9.28 1.33
N TYR A 6 -3.26 -9.34 1.76
CA TYR A 6 -2.22 -8.42 1.29
C TYR A 6 -1.77 -8.81 -0.11
N LEU A 7 -1.80 -7.84 -1.02
CA LEU A 7 -1.23 -8.02 -2.35
C LEU A 7 0.29 -7.92 -2.29
N PRO A 8 1.00 -8.54 -3.25
CA PRO A 8 2.44 -8.38 -3.35
C PRO A 8 2.84 -6.96 -3.78
N THR A 9 2.89 -6.04 -2.81
CA THR A 9 3.42 -4.68 -3.02
C THR A 9 4.95 -4.66 -3.05
N HIS A 10 5.61 -5.64 -2.43
CA HIS A 10 7.06 -5.81 -2.50
C HIS A 10 7.46 -7.28 -2.70
N GLY A 11 8.73 -7.51 -3.01
CA GLY A 11 9.29 -8.84 -3.14
C GLY A 11 9.31 -9.39 -4.58
N PRO A 12 9.71 -10.65 -4.77
CA PRO A 12 9.80 -11.29 -6.09
C PRO A 12 8.48 -11.36 -6.87
N LEU A 13 7.34 -11.28 -6.17
CA LEU A 13 5.99 -11.33 -6.72
C LEU A 13 5.41 -9.95 -7.07
N ALA A 14 6.09 -8.86 -6.72
CA ALA A 14 5.69 -7.49 -7.05
C ALA A 14 5.92 -7.17 -8.55
N LYS A 15 5.25 -7.95 -9.41
CA LYS A 15 5.38 -7.91 -10.87
C LYS A 15 4.00 -8.08 -11.49
N ARG A 16 3.87 -7.57 -12.73
CA ARG A 16 2.62 -7.59 -13.50
C ARG A 16 1.93 -8.96 -13.52
N ASP A 17 2.62 -10.01 -13.97
CA ASP A 17 2.01 -11.32 -14.20
C ASP A 17 1.56 -12.02 -12.91
N PRO A 18 2.38 -12.07 -11.83
CA PRO A 18 1.91 -12.56 -10.54
C PRO A 18 0.71 -11.77 -9.99
N ILE A 19 0.75 -10.43 -10.02
CA ILE A 19 -0.35 -9.59 -9.52
C ILE A 19 -1.64 -9.88 -10.29
N LEU A 20 -1.58 -9.94 -11.62
CA LEU A 20 -2.73 -10.29 -12.46
C LEU A 20 -3.35 -11.64 -12.07
N LYS A 21 -2.50 -12.66 -11.87
CA LYS A 21 -2.94 -14.02 -11.53
C LYS A 21 -3.56 -14.07 -10.14
N ILE A 22 -2.90 -13.47 -9.14
CA ILE A 22 -3.35 -13.46 -7.75
C ILE A 22 -4.67 -12.68 -7.63
N ALA A 23 -4.73 -11.46 -8.19
CA ALA A 23 -5.93 -10.62 -8.13
C ALA A 23 -7.13 -11.31 -8.79
N SER A 24 -6.97 -11.77 -10.04
CA SER A 24 -8.04 -12.47 -10.76
C SER A 24 -8.49 -13.74 -10.04
N HIS A 25 -7.56 -14.52 -9.50
CA HIS A 25 -7.89 -15.74 -8.79
C HIS A 25 -8.63 -15.46 -7.47
N ALA A 26 -8.18 -14.47 -6.71
CA ALA A 26 -8.82 -14.07 -5.46
C ALA A 26 -10.28 -13.63 -5.67
N GLU A 27 -10.58 -12.87 -6.73
CA GLU A 27 -11.97 -12.52 -7.07
C GLU A 27 -12.82 -13.75 -7.44
N ASN A 28 -12.22 -14.73 -8.12
CA ASN A 28 -12.93 -15.94 -8.55
C ASN A 28 -13.29 -16.86 -7.37
N ILE A 29 -12.47 -16.86 -6.31
CA ILE A 29 -12.72 -17.66 -5.10
C ILE A 29 -13.45 -16.88 -4.00
N GLY A 30 -13.79 -15.61 -4.25
CA GLY A 30 -14.69 -14.83 -3.41
C GLY A 30 -14.04 -14.04 -2.28
N PHE A 31 -12.78 -13.61 -2.42
CA PHE A 31 -12.20 -12.63 -1.49
C PHE A 31 -12.89 -11.26 -1.64
N ASP A 32 -13.18 -10.63 -0.51
CA ASP A 32 -13.91 -9.36 -0.45
C ASP A 32 -12.99 -8.15 -0.61
N SER A 33 -11.70 -8.28 -0.30
CA SER A 33 -10.77 -7.16 -0.36
C SER A 33 -9.32 -7.53 -0.70
N MET A 34 -8.66 -6.58 -1.34
CA MET A 34 -7.26 -6.58 -1.74
C MET A 34 -6.58 -5.40 -1.06
N VAL A 35 -5.52 -5.68 -0.31
CA VAL A 35 -4.90 -4.72 0.59
C VAL A 35 -3.47 -4.39 0.14
N ALA A 36 -3.11 -3.11 0.08
CA ALA A 36 -1.76 -2.65 -0.25
C ALA A 36 -1.19 -1.78 0.88
N GLY A 37 0.09 -1.99 1.21
CA GLY A 37 0.83 -1.23 2.22
C GLY A 37 1.51 0.00 1.62
N ASP A 38 1.76 1.02 2.45
CA ASP A 38 2.31 2.30 1.99
C ASP A 38 3.76 2.50 2.43
N HIS A 39 4.69 1.89 1.70
CA HIS A 39 6.12 2.17 1.79
C HIS A 39 6.62 2.67 0.43
N VAL A 40 7.16 3.89 0.40
CA VAL A 40 7.73 4.53 -0.79
C VAL A 40 9.20 4.15 -0.96
N ILE A 41 9.89 3.90 0.14
CA ILE A 41 11.26 3.35 0.15
C ILE A 41 11.37 2.17 1.10
N ALA A 42 12.38 1.33 0.87
CA ALA A 42 12.69 0.19 1.71
C ALA A 42 14.16 0.29 2.16
N PRO A 43 14.44 0.92 3.32
CA PRO A 43 15.78 0.98 3.87
C PRO A 43 16.32 -0.43 4.15
N ILE A 44 17.61 -0.65 3.85
CA ILE A 44 18.27 -1.95 4.08
C ILE A 44 18.52 -2.18 5.58
N ASN A 45 18.87 -1.12 6.31
CA ASN A 45 19.14 -1.15 7.74
C ASN A 45 18.52 0.09 8.41
N PRO A 46 17.19 0.12 8.65
CA PRO A 46 16.57 1.24 9.36
C PRO A 46 16.97 1.24 10.84
N GLU A 47 17.13 2.42 11.40
CA GLU A 47 17.21 2.66 12.85
C GLU A 47 15.81 2.63 13.48
N SER A 48 14.78 3.04 12.74
CA SER A 48 13.39 2.94 13.20
C SER A 48 12.96 1.49 13.43
N GLN A 49 12.28 1.26 14.57
CA GLN A 49 11.75 -0.06 14.90
C GLN A 49 10.31 -0.22 14.42
N TYR A 50 10.03 -1.35 13.77
CA TYR A 50 8.67 -1.68 13.37
C TYR A 50 7.81 -1.94 14.63
N PRO A 51 6.71 -1.19 14.87
CA PRO A 51 5.98 -1.25 16.13
C PRO A 51 5.31 -2.59 16.45
N TYR A 52 5.23 -3.49 15.46
CA TYR A 52 4.45 -4.72 15.52
C TYR A 52 5.30 -6.00 15.39
N SER A 53 6.64 -5.89 15.34
CA SER A 53 7.55 -7.04 15.41
C SER A 53 8.38 -7.01 16.70
N VAL A 54 8.85 -8.19 17.11
CA VAL A 54 9.82 -8.32 18.21
C VAL A 54 11.21 -8.37 17.58
N GLY A 55 11.93 -7.26 17.56
CA GLY A 55 13.30 -7.17 17.03
C GLY A 55 13.45 -6.09 15.96
N SER A 56 14.54 -6.17 15.19
CA SER A 56 14.85 -5.24 14.09
C SER A 56 14.34 -5.75 12.73
N GLU A 57 13.40 -6.69 12.73
CA GLU A 57 12.83 -7.24 11.51
C GLU A 57 11.85 -6.25 10.89
N VAL A 58 12.14 -5.88 9.65
CA VAL A 58 11.26 -5.07 8.81
C VAL A 58 10.26 -5.97 8.09
N PRO A 59 9.01 -5.50 7.86
CA PRO A 59 7.96 -6.31 7.25
C PRO A 59 8.09 -6.46 5.71
N TRP A 60 9.26 -6.21 5.13
CA TRP A 60 9.49 -6.32 3.68
C TRP A 60 10.68 -7.20 3.31
N ASP A 61 10.62 -7.75 2.10
CA ASP A 61 11.71 -8.52 1.48
C ASP A 61 12.71 -7.53 0.85
N SER A 62 14.01 -7.70 1.10
CA SER A 62 15.06 -6.87 0.51
C SER A 62 15.36 -7.22 -0.96
N SER A 63 14.70 -8.23 -1.51
CA SER A 63 14.79 -8.66 -2.90
C SER A 63 13.55 -8.30 -3.71
N GLY A 64 13.71 -8.12 -5.02
CA GLY A 64 12.60 -7.80 -5.92
C GLY A 64 12.21 -6.32 -5.94
N GLU A 65 11.03 -6.05 -6.50
CA GLU A 65 10.52 -4.68 -6.69
C GLU A 65 9.74 -4.22 -5.46
N HIS A 66 9.60 -2.90 -5.31
CA HIS A 66 8.71 -2.25 -4.35
C HIS A 66 7.77 -1.31 -5.13
N LEU A 67 6.49 -1.63 -5.15
CA LEU A 67 5.48 -0.87 -5.89
C LEU A 67 4.93 0.25 -5.04
N GLU A 68 4.64 1.38 -5.69
CA GLU A 68 3.96 2.48 -5.03
C GLU A 68 2.46 2.17 -4.90
N MET A 69 1.96 2.23 -3.66
CA MET A 69 0.61 1.79 -3.27
C MET A 69 -0.51 2.39 -4.14
N ILE A 70 -0.54 3.70 -4.36
CA ILE A 70 -1.64 4.36 -5.09
C ILE A 70 -1.65 3.92 -6.56
N THR A 71 -0.49 3.84 -7.19
CA THR A 71 -0.36 3.39 -8.58
C THR A 71 -0.65 1.89 -8.74
N GLU A 72 -0.30 1.06 -7.75
CA GLU A 72 -0.70 -0.35 -7.70
C GLU A 72 -2.23 -0.49 -7.61
N LEU A 73 -2.88 0.25 -6.69
CA LEU A 73 -4.34 0.26 -6.58
C LEU A 73 -5.03 0.78 -7.85
N ALA A 74 -4.44 1.77 -8.54
CA ALA A 74 -4.95 2.23 -9.83
C ALA A 74 -4.87 1.15 -10.91
N PHE A 75 -3.78 0.37 -10.94
CA PHE A 75 -3.68 -0.79 -11.83
C PHE A 75 -4.76 -1.83 -11.52
N LEU A 76 -4.92 -2.18 -10.24
CA LEU A 76 -5.93 -3.14 -9.78
C LEU A 76 -7.36 -2.69 -10.10
N ALA A 77 -7.67 -1.39 -9.97
CA ALA A 77 -8.96 -0.84 -10.35
C ALA A 77 -9.33 -1.15 -11.81
N GLY A 78 -8.35 -1.14 -12.71
CA GLY A 78 -8.55 -1.43 -14.14
C GLY A 78 -8.62 -2.92 -14.50
N ILE A 79 -8.14 -3.82 -13.63
CA ILE A 79 -8.05 -5.27 -13.94
C ILE A 79 -8.97 -6.15 -13.06
N THR A 80 -9.66 -5.57 -12.09
CA THR A 80 -10.60 -6.25 -11.18
C THR A 80 -11.98 -5.60 -11.23
N SER A 81 -13.01 -6.27 -10.70
CA SER A 81 -14.40 -5.79 -10.84
C SER A 81 -15.28 -5.94 -9.59
N LYS A 82 -14.83 -6.65 -8.56
CA LYS A 82 -15.63 -7.06 -7.40
C LYS A 82 -14.97 -6.69 -6.08
N ALA A 83 -13.72 -7.10 -5.87
CA ALA A 83 -13.06 -6.94 -4.56
C ALA A 83 -12.83 -5.46 -4.22
N LYS A 84 -13.00 -5.09 -2.94
CA LYS A 84 -12.62 -3.77 -2.43
C LYS A 84 -11.11 -3.58 -2.53
N LEU A 85 -10.66 -2.37 -2.84
CA LEU A 85 -9.26 -1.98 -2.91
C LEU A 85 -8.92 -1.16 -1.67
N VAL A 86 -8.01 -1.63 -0.83
CA VAL A 86 -7.83 -1.09 0.53
C VAL A 86 -6.39 -0.62 0.75
N THR A 87 -6.22 0.60 1.25
CA THR A 87 -4.93 1.07 1.77
C THR A 87 -4.76 0.61 3.22
N SER A 88 -3.69 -0.11 3.55
CA SER A 88 -3.41 -0.59 4.92
C SER A 88 -1.97 -0.32 5.36
N VAL A 89 -1.70 0.88 5.87
CA VAL A 89 -2.55 2.08 5.77
C VAL A 89 -1.81 3.15 4.99
N MET A 90 -2.53 4.05 4.33
CA MET A 90 -1.91 5.20 3.69
C MET A 90 -1.31 6.13 4.75
N ILE A 91 -0.03 6.44 4.62
CA ILE A 91 0.67 7.37 5.51
C ILE A 91 0.38 8.78 5.02
N VAL A 92 -0.49 9.47 5.76
CA VAL A 92 -1.02 10.79 5.34
C VAL A 92 0.09 11.82 5.11
N PRO A 93 1.14 11.91 5.95
CA PRO A 93 2.20 12.90 5.75
C PRO A 93 3.08 12.70 4.50
N HIS A 94 3.10 11.53 3.87
CA HIS A 94 4.03 11.22 2.76
C HIS A 94 3.76 12.02 1.48
N ARG A 95 2.58 12.60 1.31
CA ARG A 95 2.13 13.15 0.01
C ARG A 95 1.34 14.44 0.18
N ASN A 96 1.31 15.26 -0.87
CA ASN A 96 0.45 16.45 -0.91
C ASN A 96 -1.04 16.05 -0.76
N PRO A 97 -1.78 16.59 0.21
CA PRO A 97 -3.14 16.12 0.52
C PRO A 97 -4.14 16.37 -0.61
N VAL A 98 -4.02 17.48 -1.33
CA VAL A 98 -4.93 17.83 -2.43
C VAL A 98 -4.70 16.91 -3.64
N LEU A 99 -3.43 16.67 -3.98
CA LEU A 99 -3.07 15.75 -5.06
C LEU A 99 -3.50 14.32 -4.72
N THR A 100 -3.24 13.87 -3.49
CA THR A 100 -3.65 12.55 -3.00
C THR A 100 -5.16 12.38 -3.06
N ALA A 101 -5.94 13.35 -2.61
CA ALA A 101 -7.40 13.30 -2.73
C ALA A 101 -7.84 13.14 -4.21
N LYS A 102 -7.17 13.82 -5.15
CA LYS A 102 -7.48 13.65 -6.57
C LYS A 102 -7.14 12.26 -7.09
N MET A 103 -5.98 11.70 -6.72
CA MET A 103 -5.59 10.34 -7.09
C MET A 103 -6.59 9.31 -6.54
N LEU A 104 -6.92 9.38 -5.25
CA LEU A 104 -7.89 8.49 -4.60
C LEU A 104 -9.27 8.59 -5.24
N SER A 105 -9.79 9.81 -5.46
CA SER A 105 -11.09 9.99 -6.13
C SER A 105 -11.10 9.44 -7.56
N THR A 106 -9.96 9.48 -8.26
CA THR A 106 -9.83 8.91 -9.61
C THR A 106 -9.90 7.38 -9.56
N ILE A 107 -9.20 6.76 -8.61
CA ILE A 107 -9.27 5.31 -8.38
C ILE A 107 -10.69 4.89 -7.96
N ASP A 108 -11.35 5.66 -7.11
CA ASP A 108 -12.72 5.39 -6.68
C ASP A 108 -13.69 5.36 -7.87
N VAL A 109 -13.63 6.38 -8.74
CA VAL A 109 -14.43 6.41 -9.98
C VAL A 109 -14.09 5.24 -10.91
N LEU A 110 -12.80 4.97 -11.16
CA LEU A 110 -12.38 3.92 -12.09
C LEU A 110 -12.67 2.50 -11.57
N SER A 111 -12.68 2.32 -10.25
CA SER A 111 -13.01 1.05 -9.61
C SER A 111 -14.53 0.83 -9.47
N GLY A 112 -15.36 1.86 -9.68
CA GLY A 112 -16.80 1.78 -9.46
C GLY A 112 -17.19 1.84 -7.97
N GLY A 113 -16.48 2.64 -7.17
CA GLY A 113 -16.78 2.84 -5.75
C GLY A 113 -16.18 1.78 -4.81
N ARG A 114 -15.14 1.05 -5.26
CA ARG A 114 -14.56 -0.07 -4.50
C ARG A 114 -13.39 0.35 -3.61
N LEU A 115 -12.97 1.61 -3.63
CA LEU A 115 -11.84 2.09 -2.85
C LEU A 115 -12.23 2.27 -1.38
N VAL A 116 -11.41 1.73 -0.48
CA VAL A 116 -11.50 1.95 0.96
C VAL A 116 -10.17 2.53 1.45
N VAL A 117 -10.23 3.73 2.02
CA VAL A 117 -9.02 4.47 2.43
C VAL A 117 -8.78 4.32 3.93
N GLY A 118 -7.95 3.35 4.30
CA GLY A 118 -7.35 3.28 5.63
C GLY A 118 -6.16 4.24 5.73
N VAL A 119 -6.09 5.03 6.80
CA VAL A 119 -5.06 6.06 7.00
C VAL A 119 -4.29 5.86 8.30
N GLY A 120 -3.03 6.26 8.30
CA GLY A 120 -2.16 6.27 9.46
C GLY A 120 -1.14 7.41 9.42
N VAL A 121 -0.40 7.54 10.52
CA VAL A 121 0.59 8.63 10.70
C VAL A 121 2.02 8.22 10.39
N GLY A 122 2.29 6.92 10.17
CA GLY A 122 3.63 6.43 9.81
C GLY A 122 4.53 6.13 11.03
N TRP A 123 5.49 5.22 10.81
CA TRP A 123 6.41 4.74 11.85
C TRP A 123 7.89 4.82 11.46
N LEU A 124 8.20 4.86 10.15
CA LEU A 124 9.55 4.81 9.62
C LEU A 124 10.09 6.22 9.38
N GLU A 125 10.90 6.75 10.30
CA GLU A 125 11.41 8.13 10.24
C GLU A 125 12.24 8.40 8.97
N GLU A 126 12.97 7.40 8.49
CA GLU A 126 13.81 7.45 7.30
C GLU A 126 12.99 7.76 6.03
N GLU A 127 11.72 7.34 5.99
CA GLU A 127 10.80 7.71 4.91
C GLU A 127 10.45 9.19 4.96
N PHE A 128 10.26 9.74 6.17
CA PHE A 128 9.92 11.15 6.34
C PHE A 128 11.06 12.05 5.89
N GLU A 129 12.30 11.69 6.24
CA GLU A 129 13.52 12.36 5.81
C GLU A 129 13.72 12.28 4.30
N SER A 130 13.54 11.08 3.73
CA SER A 130 13.78 10.85 2.29
C SER A 130 12.75 11.55 1.39
N LEU A 131 11.53 11.74 1.89
CA LEU A 131 10.43 12.40 1.18
C LEU A 131 10.36 13.91 1.44
N ASP A 132 11.27 14.46 2.25
CA ASP A 132 11.26 15.88 2.67
C ASP A 132 9.89 16.31 3.22
N THR A 133 9.30 15.46 4.05
CA THR A 133 8.01 15.69 4.70
C THR A 133 8.17 16.56 5.96
N PRO A 134 7.08 17.08 6.55
CA PRO A 134 7.15 17.69 7.87
C PRO A 134 7.82 16.75 8.90
N PRO A 135 8.51 17.29 9.92
CA PRO A 135 9.28 16.49 10.86
C PRO A 135 8.50 15.30 11.44
N PHE A 136 9.14 14.14 11.53
CA PHE A 136 8.53 12.89 12.01
C PHE A 136 7.86 13.04 13.39
N ASN A 137 8.42 13.85 14.27
CA ASN A 137 7.84 14.16 15.59
C ASN A 137 6.58 15.04 15.56
N ARG A 138 6.13 15.47 14.37
CA ARG A 138 4.90 16.26 14.12
C ARG A 138 3.91 15.56 13.18
N ARG A 139 4.05 14.24 12.98
CA ARG A 139 3.26 13.45 12.02
C ARG A 139 1.78 13.25 12.36
N GLY A 140 1.35 13.64 13.55
CA GLY A 140 -0.03 13.55 14.04
C GLY A 140 -0.17 14.07 15.45
#